data_AF-A0A8T3WFJ6-F1
#
_entry.id   AF-A0A8T3WFJ6-F1
#
_cell.length_a   1.000
_cell.length_b   1.000
_cell.length_c   1.000
_cell.angle_alpha   90.00
_cell.angle_beta   90.00
_cell.angle_gamma   90.00
#
_symmetry.space_group_name_H-M   'P 1'
#
loop_
_entity.id
_entity.type
_entity.pdbx_description
1 polymer ?
#
loop_
_entity_poly.entity_id
_entity_poly.type
_entity_poly.pdbx_seq_one_letter_code
_entity_poly.pdbx_strand_id
1 'polypeptide(L)'
;MIKKRGKNKLDEILNLQKRQFLEQKKIEALEKKQLMKVNEVDIEEHEVEGLEKKQLKELEELKQLELKIKERVGEHPLRKITYKDVGKSMIGAFVGIVSHYTVLEGLHFADDISLTKANFFLLISFLVGLIMIYYTGFRKVKDVRLFAILPFRLLLVYAVTIIAILIVLLIFGFSHYDSGVIYRQVAVLSLPAIIGACAADLIGGD
;
A
#
# COMPACT_ATOMS: atom_id res chain seq x y z
N MET A 1 -13.12 -118.76 20.89
CA MET A 1 -12.41 -118.07 19.78
C MET A 1 -13.07 -116.70 19.54
N ILE A 2 -12.86 -115.72 20.44
CA ILE A 2 -13.43 -114.37 20.33
C ILE A 2 -12.34 -113.40 20.80
N LYS A 3 -11.57 -112.82 19.88
CA LYS A 3 -10.70 -111.63 20.09
C LYS A 3 -9.88 -111.38 18.83
N LYS A 4 -10.38 -110.55 17.90
CA LYS A 4 -9.55 -109.82 16.90
C LYS A 4 -10.29 -108.81 15.98
N ARG A 5 -11.51 -108.34 16.30
CA ARG A 5 -12.24 -107.37 15.46
C ARG A 5 -12.16 -105.89 15.90
N GLY A 6 -11.53 -105.58 17.04
CA GLY A 6 -11.48 -104.21 17.59
C GLY A 6 -10.32 -103.31 17.13
N LYS A 7 -9.26 -103.88 16.53
CA LYS A 7 -8.05 -103.10 16.18
C LYS A 7 -8.22 -102.20 14.94
N ASN A 8 -8.95 -102.67 13.91
CA ASN A 8 -9.12 -101.90 12.67
C ASN A 8 -9.90 -100.59 12.81
N LYS A 9 -10.94 -100.55 13.66
CA LYS A 9 -11.75 -99.33 13.82
C LYS A 9 -11.00 -98.21 14.55
N LEU A 10 -10.09 -98.57 15.46
CA LEU A 10 -9.34 -97.61 16.26
C LEU A 10 -8.25 -96.92 15.44
N ASP A 11 -7.59 -97.68 14.55
CA ASP A 11 -6.62 -97.13 13.60
C ASP A 11 -7.28 -96.23 12.54
N GLU A 12 -8.50 -96.55 12.12
CA GLU A 12 -9.30 -95.74 11.19
C GLU A 12 -9.72 -94.41 11.83
N ILE A 13 -10.19 -94.43 13.08
CA ILE A 13 -10.50 -93.22 13.87
C ILE A 13 -9.24 -92.37 14.08
N LEU A 14 -8.10 -92.99 14.41
CA LEU A 14 -6.84 -92.28 14.62
C LEU A 14 -6.36 -91.59 13.33
N ASN A 15 -6.53 -92.24 12.17
CA ASN A 15 -6.19 -91.65 10.87
C ASN A 15 -7.12 -90.49 10.49
N LEU A 16 -8.42 -90.60 10.80
CA LEU A 16 -9.36 -89.51 10.62
C LEU A 16 -9.03 -88.31 11.51
N GLN A 17 -8.71 -88.54 12.79
CA GLN A 17 -8.28 -87.48 13.71
C GLN A 17 -6.98 -86.81 13.25
N LYS A 18 -6.00 -87.57 12.76
CA LYS A 18 -4.77 -87.00 12.18
C LYS A 18 -5.03 -86.15 10.94
N ARG A 19 -5.95 -86.57 10.06
CA ARG A 19 -6.37 -85.77 8.90
C ARG A 19 -7.06 -84.49 9.32
N GLN A 20 -8.02 -84.57 10.24
CA GLN A 20 -8.73 -83.39 10.76
C GLN A 20 -7.75 -82.41 11.41
N PHE A 21 -6.77 -82.90 12.18
CA PHE A 21 -5.75 -82.05 12.79
C PHE A 21 -4.84 -81.37 11.75
N LEU A 22 -4.46 -82.08 10.68
CA LEU A 22 -3.69 -81.51 9.57
C LEU A 22 -4.48 -80.48 8.78
N GLU A 23 -5.78 -80.70 8.57
CA GLU A 23 -6.67 -79.73 7.93
C GLU A 23 -6.87 -78.49 8.79
N GLN A 24 -7.09 -78.64 10.10
CA GLN A 24 -7.16 -77.52 11.04
C GLN A 24 -5.89 -76.68 11.01
N LYS A 25 -4.70 -77.31 11.03
CA LYS A 25 -3.43 -76.58 10.92
C LYS A 25 -3.27 -75.84 9.58
N LYS A 26 -3.79 -76.39 8.48
CA LYS A 26 -3.76 -75.72 7.17
C LYS A 26 -4.71 -74.53 7.14
N ILE A 27 -5.91 -74.66 7.72
CA ILE A 27 -6.89 -73.57 7.82
C ILE A 27 -6.32 -72.44 8.68
N GLU A 28 -5.78 -72.75 9.85
CA GLU A 28 -5.18 -71.76 10.76
C GLU A 28 -4.00 -71.01 10.11
N ALA A 29 -3.19 -71.70 9.30
CA ALA A 29 -2.10 -71.08 8.55
C ALA A 29 -2.60 -70.18 7.40
N LEU A 30 -3.72 -70.52 6.76
CA LEU A 30 -4.36 -69.70 5.73
C LEU A 30 -5.03 -68.46 6.33
N GLU A 31 -5.72 -68.61 7.46
CA GLU A 31 -6.35 -67.50 8.20
C GLU A 31 -5.29 -66.50 8.67
N LYS A 32 -4.17 -66.96 9.23
CA LYS A 32 -3.04 -66.07 9.61
C LYS A 32 -2.48 -65.31 8.41
N LYS A 33 -2.35 -65.96 7.24
CA LYS A 33 -1.89 -65.28 6.01
C LYS A 33 -2.89 -64.26 5.49
N GLN A 34 -4.19 -64.52 5.62
CA GLN A 34 -5.22 -63.55 5.24
C GLN A 34 -5.25 -62.35 6.19
N LEU A 35 -5.16 -62.59 7.50
CA LEU A 35 -5.05 -61.52 8.51
C LEU A 35 -3.84 -60.62 8.30
N MET A 36 -2.68 -61.18 7.95
CA MET A 36 -1.49 -60.36 7.63
C MET A 36 -1.73 -59.47 6.40
N LYS A 37 -2.37 -59.99 5.35
CA LYS A 37 -2.68 -59.20 4.14
C LYS A 37 -3.70 -58.09 4.40
N VAL A 38 -4.72 -58.34 5.22
CA VAL A 38 -5.70 -57.31 5.58
C VAL A 38 -5.03 -56.20 6.39
N ASN A 39 -4.18 -56.55 7.36
CA ASN A 39 -3.43 -55.56 8.13
C ASN A 39 -2.45 -54.75 7.26
N GLU A 40 -1.81 -55.36 6.26
CA GLU A 40 -0.95 -54.62 5.32
C GLU A 40 -1.75 -53.59 4.49
N VAL A 41 -2.95 -53.96 4.01
CA VAL A 41 -3.82 -53.06 3.25
C VAL A 41 -4.35 -51.91 4.12
N ASP A 42 -4.76 -52.19 5.37
CA ASP A 42 -5.22 -51.14 6.31
C ASP A 42 -4.09 -50.13 6.64
N ILE A 43 -2.84 -50.59 6.69
CA ILE A 43 -1.68 -49.71 6.90
C ILE A 43 -1.44 -48.82 5.67
N GLU A 44 -1.50 -49.39 4.46
CA GLU A 44 -1.36 -48.64 3.21
C GLU A 44 -2.48 -47.59 3.04
N GLU A 45 -3.74 -47.92 3.34
CA GLU A 45 -4.85 -46.97 3.26
C GLU A 45 -4.66 -45.78 4.23
N HIS A 46 -4.21 -46.03 5.46
CA HIS A 46 -3.94 -44.96 6.41
C HIS A 46 -2.76 -44.05 6.01
N GLU A 47 -1.72 -44.60 5.37
CA GLU A 47 -0.62 -43.79 4.84
C GLU A 47 -1.07 -42.92 3.66
N VAL A 48 -1.92 -43.46 2.77
CA VAL A 48 -2.48 -42.72 1.63
C VAL A 48 -3.39 -41.59 2.10
N GLU A 49 -4.29 -41.82 3.07
CA GLU A 49 -5.12 -40.75 3.65
C GLU A 49 -4.28 -39.64 4.29
N GLY A 50 -3.15 -40.00 4.92
CA GLY A 50 -2.21 -39.05 5.51
C GLY A 50 -1.56 -38.15 4.46
N LEU A 51 -1.21 -38.70 3.30
CA LEU A 51 -0.63 -37.96 2.17
C LEU A 51 -1.65 -37.04 1.50
N GLU A 52 -2.89 -37.50 1.29
CA GLU A 52 -3.96 -36.68 0.70
C GLU A 52 -4.29 -35.46 1.57
N LYS A 53 -4.35 -35.64 2.90
CA LYS A 53 -4.57 -34.52 3.84
C LYS A 53 -3.43 -33.51 3.82
N LYS A 54 -2.18 -33.94 3.62
CA LYS A 54 -1.03 -33.03 3.48
C LYS A 54 -1.11 -32.24 2.17
N GLN A 55 -1.42 -32.90 1.07
CA GLN A 55 -1.58 -32.23 -0.23
C GLN A 55 -2.71 -31.19 -0.21
N LEU A 56 -3.85 -31.51 0.41
CA LEU A 56 -4.95 -30.55 0.57
C LEU A 56 -4.54 -29.30 1.36
N LYS A 57 -3.76 -29.47 2.43
CA LYS A 57 -3.24 -28.34 3.22
C LYS A 57 -2.28 -27.48 2.42
N GLU A 58 -1.33 -28.08 1.70
CA GLU A 58 -0.40 -27.32 0.84
C GLU A 58 -1.15 -26.53 -0.25
N LEU A 59 -2.22 -27.10 -0.81
CA LEU A 59 -3.05 -26.47 -1.84
C LEU A 59 -3.85 -25.27 -1.27
N GLU A 60 -4.35 -25.39 -0.04
CA GLU A 60 -4.97 -24.27 0.68
C GLU A 60 -3.98 -23.16 1.00
N GLU A 61 -2.78 -23.52 1.47
CA GLU A 61 -1.70 -22.57 1.75
C GLU A 61 -1.27 -21.81 0.48
N LEU A 62 -1.12 -22.52 -0.64
CA LEU A 62 -0.81 -21.91 -1.94
C LEU A 62 -1.90 -20.96 -2.42
N LYS A 63 -3.19 -21.33 -2.27
CA LYS A 63 -4.31 -20.44 -2.59
C LYS A 63 -4.31 -19.18 -1.74
N GLN A 64 -4.03 -19.30 -0.44
CA GLN A 64 -3.92 -18.14 0.43
C GLN A 64 -2.72 -17.26 0.06
N LEU A 65 -1.60 -17.86 -0.34
CA LEU A 65 -0.42 -17.14 -0.80
C LEU A 65 -0.73 -16.37 -2.10
N GLU A 66 -1.42 -17.00 -3.06
CA GLU A 66 -1.83 -16.36 -4.31
C GLU A 66 -2.77 -15.18 -4.07
N LEU A 67 -3.74 -15.32 -3.16
CA LEU A 67 -4.63 -14.22 -2.75
C LEU A 67 -3.85 -13.06 -2.14
N LYS A 68 -2.92 -13.35 -1.22
CA LYS A 68 -2.04 -12.31 -0.62
C LYS A 68 -1.14 -11.64 -1.64
N ILE A 69 -0.64 -12.37 -2.63
CA ILE A 69 0.14 -11.82 -3.74
C ILE A 69 -0.75 -10.97 -4.65
N LYS A 70 -1.97 -11.40 -4.98
CA LYS A 70 -2.94 -10.61 -5.75
C LYS A 70 -3.31 -9.32 -5.03
N GLU A 71 -3.50 -9.35 -3.71
CA GLU A 71 -3.73 -8.15 -2.91
C GLU A 71 -2.52 -7.20 -2.89
N ARG A 72 -1.29 -7.74 -2.79
CA ARG A 72 -0.07 -6.92 -2.75
C ARG A 72 0.41 -6.41 -4.11
N VAL A 73 0.20 -7.18 -5.18
CA VAL A 73 0.73 -6.91 -6.53
C VAL A 73 -0.35 -6.35 -7.46
N GLY A 74 -1.64 -6.60 -7.18
CA GLY A 74 -2.76 -6.19 -8.03
C GLY A 74 -3.05 -4.70 -8.04
N GLU A 75 -2.70 -3.97 -6.98
CA GLU A 75 -2.89 -2.52 -6.92
C GLU A 75 -1.59 -1.78 -7.24
N HIS A 76 -1.16 -1.85 -8.50
CA HIS A 76 -0.10 -0.97 -8.98
C HIS A 76 -0.55 0.49 -8.75
N PRO A 77 0.21 1.32 -8.01
CA PRO A 77 -0.21 2.67 -7.59
C PRO A 77 -0.52 3.63 -8.76
N LEU A 78 -0.11 3.27 -9.98
CA LEU A 78 -0.37 4.01 -11.21
C LEU A 78 -1.73 3.69 -11.86
N ARG A 79 -2.46 2.65 -11.40
CA ARG A 79 -3.67 2.17 -12.08
C ARG A 79 -4.95 2.90 -11.64
N LYS A 80 -4.94 3.56 -10.46
CA LYS A 80 -6.07 4.37 -9.97
C LYS A 80 -5.67 5.85 -9.95
N ILE A 81 -5.60 6.47 -11.12
CA ILE A 81 -5.69 7.94 -11.20
C ILE A 81 -7.06 8.31 -10.66
N THR A 82 -7.10 8.90 -9.48
CA THR A 82 -8.36 9.34 -8.88
C THR A 82 -8.71 10.74 -9.37
N TYR A 83 -9.98 11.13 -9.29
CA TYR A 83 -10.40 12.50 -9.59
C TYR A 83 -9.67 13.54 -8.72
N LYS A 84 -9.20 13.14 -7.52
CA LYS A 84 -8.37 13.99 -6.67
C LYS A 84 -7.02 14.29 -7.30
N ASP A 85 -6.41 13.32 -7.98
CA ASP A 85 -5.11 13.49 -8.64
C ASP A 85 -5.22 14.39 -9.86
N VAL A 86 -6.33 14.30 -10.62
CA VAL A 86 -6.65 15.23 -11.70
C VAL A 86 -6.82 16.65 -11.18
N GLY A 87 -7.53 16.82 -10.05
CA GLY A 87 -7.68 18.12 -9.40
C GLY A 87 -6.34 18.72 -8.95
N LYS A 88 -5.48 17.92 -8.30
CA LYS A 88 -4.13 18.35 -7.91
C LYS A 88 -3.28 18.74 -9.11
N SER A 89 -3.33 17.94 -10.19
CA SER A 89 -2.58 18.19 -11.42
C SER A 89 -3.05 19.46 -12.14
N MET A 90 -4.36 19.70 -12.18
CA MET A 90 -4.93 20.90 -12.77
C MET A 90 -4.56 22.16 -11.97
N ILE A 91 -4.58 22.10 -10.63
CA ILE A 91 -4.14 23.20 -9.77
C ILE A 91 -2.64 23.47 -9.99
N GLY A 92 -1.81 22.41 -10.03
CA GLY A 92 -0.38 22.55 -10.29
C GLY A 92 -0.09 23.16 -11.66
N ALA A 93 -0.79 22.71 -12.71
CA ALA A 93 -0.66 23.25 -14.06
C ALA A 93 -1.12 24.72 -14.12
N PHE A 94 -2.24 25.06 -13.47
CA PHE A 94 -2.72 26.44 -13.39
C PHE A 94 -1.71 27.35 -12.69
N VAL A 95 -1.18 26.94 -11.54
CA VAL A 95 -0.15 27.69 -10.82
C VAL A 95 1.11 27.83 -11.66
N GLY A 96 1.53 26.79 -12.38
CA GLY A 96 2.68 26.83 -13.28
C GLY A 96 2.51 27.82 -14.44
N ILE A 97 1.36 27.78 -15.12
CA ILE A 97 1.05 28.69 -16.24
C ILE A 97 0.96 30.13 -15.75
N VAL A 98 0.22 30.37 -14.66
CA VAL A 98 0.08 31.71 -14.09
C VAL A 98 1.43 32.22 -13.59
N SER A 99 2.23 31.39 -12.93
CA SER A 99 3.57 31.78 -12.46
C SER A 99 4.49 32.15 -13.62
N HIS A 100 4.52 31.34 -14.68
CA HIS A 100 5.35 31.61 -15.85
C HIS A 100 4.92 32.90 -16.57
N TYR A 101 3.61 33.07 -16.80
CA TYR A 101 3.06 34.27 -17.42
C TYR A 101 3.30 35.50 -16.57
N THR A 102 3.12 35.41 -15.24
CA THR A 102 3.34 36.55 -14.35
C THR A 102 4.82 36.89 -14.21
N VAL A 103 5.74 35.95 -14.40
CA VAL A 103 7.17 36.29 -14.46
C VAL A 103 7.49 37.09 -15.73
N LEU A 104 7.00 36.67 -16.89
CA LEU A 104 7.28 37.37 -18.15
C LEU A 104 6.56 38.72 -18.25
N GLU A 105 5.25 38.73 -18.05
CA GLU A 105 4.42 39.94 -18.19
C GLU A 105 4.41 40.79 -16.93
N GLY A 106 4.60 40.19 -15.75
CA GLY A 106 4.63 40.95 -14.50
C GLY A 106 5.84 41.87 -14.39
N LEU A 107 6.94 41.57 -15.09
CA LEU A 107 8.07 42.48 -15.21
C LEU A 107 7.69 43.74 -16.00
N HIS A 108 7.05 43.57 -17.16
CA HIS A 108 6.55 44.69 -17.96
C HIS A 108 5.47 45.48 -17.20
N PHE A 109 4.57 44.79 -16.51
CA PHE A 109 3.53 45.43 -15.71
C PHE A 109 4.09 46.19 -14.51
N ALA A 110 5.20 45.73 -13.92
CA ALA A 110 5.86 46.41 -12.81
C ALA A 110 6.48 47.75 -13.20
N ASP A 111 6.89 47.91 -14.46
CA ASP A 111 7.49 49.16 -14.96
C ASP A 111 6.46 50.31 -14.98
N ASP A 112 5.19 50.00 -15.28
CA ASP A 112 4.09 50.96 -15.34
C ASP A 112 3.40 51.24 -14.00
N ILE A 113 3.75 50.46 -12.97
CA ILE A 113 3.13 50.57 -11.65
C ILE A 113 3.78 51.69 -10.83
N SER A 114 2.96 52.44 -10.10
CA SER A 114 3.44 53.40 -9.10
C SER A 114 3.77 52.71 -7.78
N LEU A 115 4.66 53.30 -6.97
CA LEU A 115 5.03 52.78 -5.65
C LEU A 115 3.81 52.55 -4.73
N THR A 116 2.79 53.41 -4.80
CA THR A 116 1.55 53.25 -4.04
C THR A 116 0.78 52.00 -4.43
N LYS A 117 0.69 51.73 -5.74
CA LYS A 117 0.06 50.50 -6.25
C LYS A 117 0.88 49.26 -5.86
N ALA A 118 2.22 49.35 -5.90
CA ALA A 118 3.09 48.26 -5.44
C ALA A 118 2.86 47.92 -3.95
N ASN A 119 2.76 48.92 -3.07
CA ASN A 119 2.42 48.69 -1.66
C ASN A 119 1.06 48.00 -1.49
N PHE A 120 0.08 48.39 -2.32
CA PHE A 120 -1.24 47.78 -2.33
C PHE A 120 -1.20 46.31 -2.78
N PHE A 121 -0.40 45.98 -3.80
CA PHE A 121 -0.17 44.59 -4.22
C PHE A 121 0.49 43.75 -3.13
N LEU A 122 1.51 44.27 -2.44
CA LEU A 122 2.13 43.58 -1.30
C LEU A 122 1.12 43.32 -0.19
N LEU A 123 0.30 44.32 0.16
CA LEU A 123 -0.74 44.17 1.18
C LEU A 123 -1.81 43.16 0.79
N ILE A 124 -2.29 43.19 -0.46
CA ILE A 124 -3.22 42.19 -0.97
C ILE A 124 -2.58 40.80 -0.92
N SER A 125 -1.35 40.66 -1.38
CA SER A 125 -0.65 39.38 -1.41
C SER A 125 -0.52 38.78 0.00
N PHE A 126 -0.25 39.61 1.00
CA PHE A 126 -0.22 39.22 2.40
C PHE A 126 -1.60 38.79 2.91
N LEU A 127 -2.66 39.55 2.58
CA LEU A 127 -4.04 39.21 2.98
C LEU A 127 -4.52 37.90 2.35
N VAL A 128 -4.19 37.67 1.07
CA VAL A 128 -4.50 36.42 0.36
C VAL A 128 -3.74 35.26 1.01
N GLY A 129 -2.46 35.43 1.32
CA GLY A 129 -1.67 34.43 2.05
C GLY A 129 -2.27 34.10 3.42
N LEU A 130 -2.71 35.11 4.17
CA LEU A 130 -3.38 34.95 5.47
C LEU A 130 -4.65 34.11 5.34
N ILE A 131 -5.52 34.45 4.38
CA ILE A 131 -6.77 33.75 4.12
C ILE A 131 -6.48 32.30 3.72
N MET A 132 -5.56 32.09 2.77
CA MET A 132 -5.17 30.75 2.33
C MET A 132 -4.70 29.91 3.51
N ILE A 133 -3.66 30.36 4.24
CA ILE A 133 -3.11 29.63 5.40
C ILE A 133 -4.18 29.32 6.44
N TYR A 134 -5.08 30.26 6.73
CA TYR A 134 -6.22 30.02 7.63
C TYR A 134 -7.10 28.85 7.15
N TYR A 135 -7.45 28.83 5.86
CA TYR A 135 -8.22 27.74 5.27
C TYR A 135 -7.48 26.40 5.24
N THR A 136 -6.15 26.43 5.03
CA THR A 136 -5.34 25.21 4.92
C THR A 136 -5.25 24.43 6.24
N GLY A 137 -4.92 25.10 7.35
CA GLY A 137 -4.49 24.42 8.58
C GLY A 137 -5.40 24.64 9.79
N PHE A 138 -6.15 25.74 9.82
CA PHE A 138 -6.79 26.20 11.06
C PHE A 138 -8.32 26.08 11.05
N ARG A 139 -8.93 25.79 9.89
CA ARG A 139 -10.40 25.64 9.80
C ARG A 139 -10.97 24.56 10.74
N LYS A 140 -10.20 23.51 11.05
CA LYS A 140 -10.66 22.38 11.87
C LYS A 140 -10.20 22.42 13.33
N VAL A 141 -9.27 23.31 13.69
CA VAL A 141 -8.67 23.30 15.03
C VAL A 141 -9.31 24.39 15.89
N LYS A 142 -10.00 23.97 16.97
CA LYS A 142 -10.71 24.88 17.90
C LYS A 142 -9.80 25.52 18.96
N ASP A 143 -8.51 25.23 18.95
CA ASP A 143 -7.61 25.65 20.01
C ASP A 143 -7.11 27.08 19.79
N VAL A 144 -7.36 27.97 20.76
CA VAL A 144 -7.07 29.42 20.65
C VAL A 144 -5.56 29.68 20.57
N ARG A 145 -4.74 28.79 21.11
CA ARG A 145 -3.26 28.93 21.09
C ARG A 145 -2.68 28.85 19.68
N LEU A 146 -3.36 28.14 18.78
CA LEU A 146 -2.92 27.97 17.40
C LEU A 146 -3.10 29.26 16.57
N PHE A 147 -4.01 30.17 16.97
CA PHE A 147 -4.16 31.47 16.31
C PHE A 147 -2.90 32.34 16.40
N ALA A 148 -2.10 32.19 17.46
CA ALA A 148 -0.84 32.93 17.63
C ALA A 148 0.30 32.40 16.74
N ILE A 149 0.23 31.14 16.29
CA ILE A 149 1.25 30.50 15.45
C ILE A 149 1.04 30.87 13.97
N LEU A 150 -0.20 31.17 13.58
CA LEU A 150 -0.58 31.53 12.21
C LEU A 150 0.21 32.73 11.65
N PRO A 151 0.30 33.91 12.31
CA PRO A 151 1.05 35.05 11.77
C PRO A 151 2.54 34.74 11.64
N PHE A 152 3.12 33.93 12.52
CA PHE A 152 4.52 33.53 12.41
C PHE A 152 4.77 32.64 11.18
N ARG A 153 3.90 31.64 10.94
CA ARG A 153 3.97 30.82 9.73
C ARG A 153 3.83 31.66 8.46
N LEU A 154 2.88 32.59 8.44
CA LEU A 154 2.69 33.51 7.30
C LEU A 154 3.94 34.36 7.05
N LEU A 155 4.54 34.93 8.09
CA LEU A 155 5.78 35.72 7.96
C LEU A 155 6.93 34.88 7.41
N LEU A 156 7.08 33.64 7.86
CA LEU A 156 8.12 32.72 7.35
C LEU A 156 7.90 32.44 5.87
N VAL A 157 6.69 32.05 5.48
CA VAL A 157 6.34 31.79 4.06
C VAL A 157 6.62 33.04 3.23
N TYR A 158 6.16 34.20 3.69
CA TYR A 158 6.36 35.48 2.99
C TYR A 158 7.85 35.83 2.81
N ALA A 159 8.66 35.65 3.86
CA ALA A 159 10.10 35.89 3.80
C ALA A 159 10.80 34.95 2.80
N VAL A 160 10.49 33.65 2.84
CA VAL A 160 11.02 32.68 1.88
C VAL A 160 10.60 33.03 0.45
N THR A 161 9.36 33.46 0.24
CA THR A 161 8.88 33.87 -1.08
C THR A 161 9.62 35.11 -1.60
N ILE A 162 9.85 36.13 -0.78
CA ILE A 162 10.63 37.31 -1.20
C ILE A 162 12.06 36.91 -1.57
N ILE A 163 12.72 36.08 -0.76
CA ILE A 163 14.07 35.59 -1.05
C ILE A 163 14.08 34.82 -2.39
N ALA A 164 13.10 33.95 -2.62
CA ALA A 164 12.97 33.21 -3.87
C ALA A 164 12.80 34.15 -5.08
N ILE A 165 11.97 35.18 -4.97
CA ILE A 165 11.79 36.19 -6.05
C ILE A 165 13.11 36.92 -6.31
N LEU A 166 13.84 37.34 -5.28
CA LEU A 166 15.12 38.01 -5.43
C LEU A 166 16.15 37.12 -6.13
N ILE A 167 16.21 35.83 -5.77
CA ILE A 167 17.08 34.86 -6.45
C ILE A 167 16.70 34.72 -7.93
N VAL A 168 15.41 34.62 -8.23
CA VAL A 168 14.92 34.52 -9.62
C VAL A 168 15.29 35.77 -10.41
N LEU A 169 15.03 36.97 -9.88
CA LEU A 169 15.41 38.24 -10.52
C LEU A 169 16.93 38.34 -10.75
N LEU A 170 17.73 37.85 -9.80
CA LEU A 170 19.18 37.80 -9.92
C LEU A 170 19.63 36.84 -11.04
N ILE A 171 19.03 35.66 -11.16
CA ILE A 171 19.32 34.68 -12.23
C ILE A 171 19.02 35.25 -13.61
N PHE A 172 17.91 35.99 -13.75
CA PHE A 172 17.53 36.61 -15.02
C PHE A 172 18.27 37.93 -15.32
N GLY A 173 19.20 38.35 -14.45
CA GLY A 173 20.07 39.50 -14.70
C GLY A 173 19.43 40.87 -14.42
N PHE A 174 18.29 40.93 -13.73
CA PHE A 174 17.61 42.17 -13.35
C PHE A 174 18.27 42.91 -12.17
N SER A 175 19.52 42.57 -11.81
CA SER A 175 20.23 43.16 -10.66
C SER A 175 20.74 44.59 -10.87
N HIS A 176 20.72 45.10 -12.10
CA HIS A 176 21.27 46.42 -12.45
C HIS A 176 20.24 47.56 -12.43
N TYR A 177 18.98 47.25 -12.14
CA TYR A 177 17.90 48.24 -12.13
C TYR A 177 17.89 49.05 -10.83
N ASP A 178 17.29 50.24 -10.90
CA ASP A 178 17.08 51.08 -9.73
C ASP A 178 16.28 50.32 -8.65
N SER A 179 16.63 50.56 -7.39
CA SER A 179 16.00 49.96 -6.21
C SER A 179 14.47 50.07 -6.22
N GLY A 180 13.92 51.18 -6.76
CA GLY A 180 12.49 51.38 -6.92
C GLY A 180 11.84 50.47 -7.96
N VAL A 181 12.55 50.10 -9.03
CA VAL A 181 12.06 49.14 -10.04
C VAL A 181 12.04 47.73 -9.46
N ILE A 182 13.12 47.33 -8.77
CA ILE A 182 13.21 46.02 -8.12
C ILE A 182 12.08 45.85 -7.09
N TYR A 183 11.82 46.89 -6.28
CA TYR A 183 10.72 46.85 -5.32
C TYR A 183 9.35 46.63 -5.99
N ARG A 184 9.08 47.32 -7.10
CA ARG A 184 7.83 47.17 -7.86
C ARG A 184 7.70 45.78 -8.46
N GLN A 185 8.79 45.23 -9.01
CA GLN A 185 8.81 43.86 -9.54
C GLN A 185 8.56 42.83 -8.44
N VAL A 186 9.22 42.98 -7.28
CA VAL A 186 8.98 42.11 -6.12
C VAL A 186 7.52 42.19 -5.66
N ALA A 187 6.92 43.39 -5.65
CA ALA A 187 5.53 43.58 -5.26
C ALA A 187 4.52 42.93 -6.22
N VAL A 188 4.77 42.99 -7.53
CA VAL A 188 3.90 42.34 -8.53
C VAL A 188 4.05 40.83 -8.47
N LEU A 189 5.29 40.34 -8.32
CA LEU A 189 5.60 38.92 -8.29
C LEU A 189 5.24 38.25 -6.95
N SER A 190 5.08 39.01 -5.86
CA SER A 190 4.74 38.44 -4.55
C SER A 190 3.38 37.76 -4.56
N LEU A 191 2.39 38.30 -5.27
CA LEU A 191 1.03 37.77 -5.30
C LEU A 191 0.94 36.34 -5.87
N PRO A 192 1.39 36.06 -7.11
CA PRO A 192 1.37 34.69 -7.62
C PRO A 192 2.31 33.77 -6.83
N ALA A 193 3.44 34.28 -6.34
CA ALA A 193 4.41 33.47 -5.61
C ALA A 193 3.90 33.04 -4.22
N ILE A 194 3.18 33.91 -3.51
CA ILE A 194 2.53 33.58 -2.23
C ILE A 194 1.37 32.61 -2.46
N ILE A 195 0.56 32.84 -3.50
CA ILE A 195 -0.51 31.90 -3.88
C ILE A 195 0.09 30.52 -4.15
N GLY A 196 1.18 30.45 -4.93
CA GLY A 196 1.88 29.20 -5.23
C GLY A 196 2.46 28.53 -3.99
N ALA A 197 3.12 29.30 -3.10
CA ALA A 197 3.68 28.78 -1.86
C ALA A 197 2.59 28.24 -0.91
N CYS A 198 1.48 28.97 -0.73
CA CYS A 198 0.35 28.52 0.07
C CYS A 198 -0.38 27.32 -0.57
N ALA A 199 -0.45 27.25 -1.91
CA ALA A 199 -1.00 26.11 -2.63
C ALA A 199 -0.12 24.86 -2.50
N ALA A 200 1.20 25.00 -2.49
CA ALA A 200 2.12 23.90 -2.21
C ALA A 200 1.94 23.39 -0.77
N ASP A 201 1.78 24.31 0.18
CA ASP A 201 1.48 23.98 1.59
C ASP A 201 0.14 23.23 1.75
N LEU A 202 -0.86 23.52 0.90
CA LEU A 202 -2.13 22.77 0.80
C LEU A 202 -1.94 21.34 0.30
N ILE A 203 -1.02 21.14 -0.65
CA ILE A 203 -0.83 19.83 -1.31
C ILE A 203 0.09 18.93 -0.49
N GLY A 204 1.06 19.51 0.24
CA GLY A 204 2.02 18.79 1.08
C GLY A 204 1.50 18.45 2.49
N GLY A 205 0.33 18.93 2.87
CA GLY A 205 -0.37 18.46 4.08
C GLY A 205 -1.09 17.14 3.79
N ASP A 206 -0.64 16.06 4.41
CA ASP A 206 -1.33 14.76 4.44
C ASP A 206 -2.76 14.85 5.00
#